data_AF-A0A5B0MSE5-F1
#
_entry.id   AF-A0A5B0MSE5-F1
#
_cell.length_a   1.000
_cell.length_b   1.000
_cell.length_c   1.000
_cell.angle_alpha   90.00
_cell.angle_beta   90.00
_cell.angle_gamma   90.00
#
_symmetry.space_group_name_H-M   'P 1'
#
loop_
_entity.id
_entity.type
_entity.pdbx_description
1 polymer ?
#
loop_
_entity_poly.entity_id
_entity_poly.type
_entity_poly.pdbx_seq_one_letter_code
_entity_poly.pdbx_strand_id
1 'polypeptide(L)'
;MYNPFLELLGFDGVHDTPVEILHVILLGIVKYLARDLVGSVTAANRDELVGRLRSFSISCLNIDSVKPEYLIKHIKSLVGRDFKILLQAGPFFLMSFISPEKQAIWLALCKLAPLIFQSRIGDMTRYLVDLQAHIDIFLYLMIKSTAQWVHKPKLHMLLHLPASIERFGPATLCSTEKFESYNGVLRNASIHSNRCAPGRDIARSFESYASNRFVLSGGVIHDHSTGITRSIGSNVTQFFSHSKVVQWSLGYNADATEDQDEQKLPSSSGVCAPKDDVQPIPVELAGLSGAPSVKQIHHIDIDNKNQVNRGSFVVVPALGVVEWRVGRVESLWQVKSLGRHGLYANITVFSVREVDDFYEMRMILRTKRVVLVNARQNCHKGECRVTRTGTTEQERQQTLVKNWEVTHSDEDHYVINAASFHEADLNRLISRVPVDAVSDTDWAAGIRQGLATWDASTGGGAQESNEELGEDANAADEAEDDESPCLPIFGRQGPSGVAPPVEHDLASHDDTDAEGSTDSMLGPTDPDYSDDDESDGQSQFKEEYEEM
;
A
#
# COMPACT_ATOMS: atom_id res chain seq x y z
N MET A 1 7.00 32.15 11.10
CA MET A 1 7.98 31.77 12.13
C MET A 1 8.99 30.88 11.44
N TYR A 2 10.27 31.28 11.35
CA TYR A 2 11.28 30.41 10.72
C TYR A 2 11.64 29.28 11.69
N ASN A 3 11.93 28.10 11.13
CA ASN A 3 12.25 26.92 11.92
C ASN A 3 13.68 27.06 12.53
N PRO A 4 13.87 27.03 13.86
CA PRO A 4 15.19 27.20 14.48
C PRO A 4 16.23 26.16 14.05
N PHE A 5 15.82 25.00 13.51
CA PHE A 5 16.74 24.04 12.91
C PHE A 5 17.55 24.62 11.74
N LEU A 6 17.05 25.66 11.06
CA LEU A 6 17.75 26.37 9.98
C LEU A 6 18.92 27.24 10.48
N GLU A 7 19.01 27.49 11.80
CA GLU A 7 20.08 28.29 12.43
C GLU A 7 21.23 27.41 12.96
N LEU A 8 21.13 26.09 12.82
CA LEU A 8 22.18 25.16 13.26
C LEU A 8 23.42 25.29 12.36
N LEU A 9 24.59 25.52 12.97
CA LEU A 9 25.87 25.67 12.27
C LEU A 9 26.28 24.47 11.39
N GLY A 10 25.67 23.29 11.60
CA GLY A 10 25.91 22.08 10.84
C GLY A 10 24.80 21.72 9.84
N PHE A 11 23.75 22.55 9.70
CA PHE A 11 22.68 22.32 8.74
C PHE A 11 23.08 22.79 7.34
N ASP A 12 23.07 21.86 6.38
CA ASP A 12 23.27 22.13 4.97
C ASP A 12 21.96 21.84 4.24
N GLY A 13 21.22 22.87 3.81
CA GLY A 13 19.89 22.70 3.23
C GLY A 13 19.84 21.84 1.96
N VAL A 14 20.96 21.59 1.28
CA VAL A 14 21.03 20.68 0.12
C VAL A 14 21.25 19.25 0.60
N HIS A 15 22.27 19.02 1.43
CA HIS A 15 22.66 17.68 1.87
C HIS A 15 21.81 17.13 3.04
N ASP A 16 21.12 17.99 3.79
CA ASP A 16 20.17 17.62 4.86
C ASP A 16 18.71 17.44 4.37
N THR A 17 18.44 17.68 3.07
CA THR A 17 17.13 17.42 2.46
C THR A 17 17.15 16.08 1.73
N PRO A 18 16.51 15.01 2.27
CA PRO A 18 16.46 13.71 1.60
C PRO A 18 15.64 13.75 0.31
N VAL A 19 15.91 12.83 -0.61
CA VAL A 19 15.10 12.65 -1.83
C VAL A 19 13.73 12.06 -1.45
N GLU A 20 12.69 12.89 -1.55
CA GLU A 20 11.31 12.53 -1.19
C GLU A 20 10.67 11.65 -2.28
N ILE A 21 10.49 10.36 -1.99
CA ILE A 21 10.12 9.36 -3.00
C ILE A 21 8.65 9.39 -3.43
N LEU A 22 7.72 9.94 -2.64
CA LEU A 22 6.32 10.03 -3.04
C LEU A 22 6.16 11.03 -4.21
N HIS A 23 6.71 12.23 -4.08
CA HIS A 23 6.62 13.28 -5.09
C HIS A 23 7.56 13.08 -6.27
N VAL A 24 8.78 12.59 -6.02
CA VAL A 24 9.80 12.38 -7.06
C VAL A 24 9.47 11.15 -7.90
N ILE A 25 9.20 10.00 -7.26
CA ILE A 25 9.01 8.72 -7.94
C ILE A 25 7.55 8.53 -8.32
N LEU A 26 6.62 8.45 -7.36
CA LEU A 26 5.23 8.06 -7.64
C LEU A 26 4.45 9.17 -8.35
N LEU A 27 4.35 10.35 -7.74
CA LEU A 27 3.67 11.53 -8.29
C LEU A 27 4.57 12.34 -9.26
N GLY A 28 5.69 11.75 -9.67
CA GLY A 28 6.62 12.28 -10.67
C GLY A 28 6.83 11.28 -11.79
N ILE A 29 7.96 10.58 -11.75
CA ILE A 29 8.42 9.67 -12.82
C ILE A 29 7.35 8.63 -13.21
N VAL A 30 6.79 7.92 -12.24
CA VAL A 30 5.77 6.88 -12.47
C VAL A 30 4.48 7.51 -13.01
N LYS A 31 4.02 8.63 -12.43
CA LYS A 31 2.85 9.39 -12.92
C LYS A 31 3.03 9.84 -14.38
N TYR A 32 4.18 10.36 -14.77
CA TYR A 32 4.44 10.79 -16.15
C TYR A 32 4.41 9.60 -17.11
N LEU A 33 5.14 8.53 -16.80
CA LEU A 33 5.20 7.34 -17.66
C LEU A 33 3.87 6.59 -17.72
N ALA A 34 3.22 6.32 -16.58
CA ALA A 34 1.95 5.61 -16.55
C ALA A 34 0.85 6.34 -17.34
N ARG A 35 0.81 7.69 -17.28
CA ARG A 35 -0.11 8.51 -18.08
C ARG A 35 0.14 8.38 -19.59
N ASP A 36 1.39 8.42 -20.04
CA ASP A 36 1.73 8.24 -21.45
C ASP A 36 1.47 6.80 -21.93
N LEU A 37 1.96 5.81 -21.19
CA LEU A 37 1.85 4.40 -21.59
C LEU A 37 0.40 3.92 -21.64
N VAL A 38 -0.37 4.10 -20.56
CA VAL A 38 -1.80 3.75 -20.52
C VAL A 38 -2.61 4.64 -21.46
N GLY A 39 -2.24 5.92 -21.59
CA GLY A 39 -2.85 6.86 -22.54
C GLY A 39 -2.68 6.45 -24.00
N SER A 40 -1.57 5.78 -24.35
CA SER A 40 -1.29 5.27 -25.70
C SER A 40 -2.07 4.02 -26.07
N VAL A 41 -2.74 3.35 -25.12
CA VAL A 41 -3.59 2.18 -25.39
C VAL A 41 -4.89 2.60 -26.07
N THR A 42 -5.13 2.05 -27.27
CA THR A 42 -6.31 2.35 -28.09
C THR A 42 -7.62 1.97 -27.40
N ALA A 43 -8.71 2.66 -27.74
CA ALA A 43 -10.02 2.41 -27.14
C ALA A 43 -10.50 0.95 -27.33
N ALA A 44 -10.18 0.33 -28.47
CA ALA A 44 -10.53 -1.06 -28.75
C ALA A 44 -9.85 -2.08 -27.81
N ASN A 45 -8.67 -1.74 -27.28
CA ASN A 45 -7.87 -2.63 -26.44
C ASN A 45 -8.08 -2.38 -24.94
N ARG A 46 -8.90 -1.38 -24.54
CA ARG A 46 -9.10 -1.03 -23.12
C ARG A 46 -9.77 -2.14 -22.32
N ASP A 47 -10.75 -2.81 -22.89
CA ASP A 47 -11.42 -3.95 -22.24
C ASP A 47 -10.44 -5.10 -21.96
N GLU A 48 -9.50 -5.36 -22.86
CA GLU A 48 -8.46 -6.36 -22.68
C GLU A 48 -7.42 -5.94 -21.61
N LEU A 49 -6.99 -4.67 -21.65
CA LEU A 49 -6.09 -4.07 -20.64
C LEU A 49 -6.68 -4.17 -19.22
N VAL A 50 -7.96 -3.81 -19.08
CA VAL A 50 -8.73 -3.90 -17.84
C VAL A 50 -8.92 -5.36 -17.41
N GLY A 51 -9.22 -6.28 -18.34
CA GLY A 51 -9.35 -7.71 -18.04
C GLY A 51 -8.06 -8.36 -17.56
N ARG A 52 -6.91 -7.99 -18.16
CA ARG A 52 -5.58 -8.43 -17.71
C ARG A 52 -5.22 -7.89 -16.32
N LEU A 53 -5.53 -6.62 -16.04
CA LEU A 53 -5.32 -6.03 -14.71
C LEU A 53 -6.27 -6.62 -13.65
N ARG A 54 -7.51 -6.99 -14.02
CA ARG A 54 -8.44 -7.72 -13.13
C ARG A 54 -7.90 -9.09 -12.74
N SER A 55 -7.36 -9.85 -13.69
CA SER A 55 -6.82 -11.19 -13.44
C SER A 55 -5.43 -11.19 -12.81
N PHE A 56 -4.83 -10.02 -12.60
CA PHE A 56 -3.60 -9.93 -11.84
C PHE A 56 -3.87 -10.25 -10.37
N SER A 57 -3.46 -11.44 -9.93
CA SER A 57 -3.45 -11.79 -8.51
C SER A 57 -2.65 -10.76 -7.72
N ILE A 58 -3.26 -10.21 -6.67
CA ILE A 58 -2.61 -9.38 -5.66
C ILE A 58 -2.15 -10.15 -4.43
N SER A 59 -2.35 -11.47 -4.41
CA SER A 59 -1.87 -12.35 -3.34
C SER A 59 -0.35 -12.20 -3.17
N CYS A 60 0.10 -12.03 -1.93
CA CYS A 60 1.49 -11.75 -1.56
C CYS A 60 2.04 -10.42 -2.14
N LEU A 61 1.17 -9.44 -2.41
CA LEU A 61 1.51 -8.02 -2.56
C LEU A 61 0.83 -7.24 -1.44
N ASN A 62 1.44 -6.15 -0.99
CA ASN A 62 0.86 -5.27 0.02
C ASN A 62 -0.17 -4.32 -0.63
N ILE A 63 -1.26 -4.91 -1.16
CA ILE A 63 -2.33 -4.27 -1.92
C ILE A 63 -3.66 -4.92 -1.50
N ASP A 64 -4.55 -4.15 -0.90
CA ASP A 64 -5.79 -4.66 -0.30
C ASP A 64 -6.88 -4.96 -1.34
N SER A 65 -6.99 -4.10 -2.35
CA SER A 65 -7.89 -4.29 -3.48
C SER A 65 -7.37 -3.58 -4.73
N VAL A 66 -7.87 -4.00 -5.90
CA VAL A 66 -7.62 -3.34 -7.19
C VAL A 66 -8.96 -3.01 -7.81
N LYS A 67 -9.11 -1.79 -8.33
CA LYS A 67 -10.30 -1.32 -9.06
C LYS A 67 -9.88 -1.05 -10.52
N PRO A 68 -9.81 -2.07 -11.41
CA PRO A 68 -9.16 -1.95 -12.72
C PRO A 68 -9.76 -0.86 -13.61
N GLU A 69 -11.09 -0.79 -13.70
CA GLU A 69 -11.80 0.26 -14.45
C GLU A 69 -11.43 1.65 -13.94
N TYR A 70 -11.35 1.83 -12.61
CA TYR A 70 -10.99 3.11 -12.01
C TYR A 70 -9.56 3.51 -12.38
N LEU A 71 -8.60 2.60 -12.18
CA LEU A 71 -7.18 2.85 -12.46
C LEU A 71 -6.92 3.24 -13.92
N ILE A 72 -7.56 2.55 -14.87
CA ILE A 72 -7.39 2.83 -16.31
C ILE A 72 -8.17 4.09 -16.74
N LYS A 73 -9.41 4.30 -16.26
CA LYS A 73 -10.24 5.45 -16.62
C LYS A 73 -9.72 6.76 -16.02
N HIS A 74 -9.22 6.72 -14.78
CA HIS A 74 -8.82 7.87 -13.99
C HIS A 74 -7.30 8.05 -13.88
N ILE A 75 -6.51 7.46 -14.80
CA ILE A 75 -5.04 7.54 -14.88
C ILE A 75 -4.44 8.95 -14.70
N LYS A 76 -5.19 10.00 -15.04
CA LYS A 76 -4.77 11.40 -14.86
C LYS A 76 -4.89 11.92 -13.42
N SER A 77 -5.75 11.36 -12.59
CA SER A 77 -6.08 11.83 -11.23
C SER A 77 -5.76 10.81 -10.12
N LEU A 78 -4.93 9.81 -10.41
CA LEU A 78 -4.51 8.79 -9.45
C LEU A 78 -3.55 9.34 -8.38
N VAL A 79 -3.52 8.68 -7.22
CA VAL A 79 -2.64 9.00 -6.09
C VAL A 79 -1.44 8.04 -5.98
N GLY A 80 -0.55 8.27 -5.01
CA GLY A 80 0.65 7.46 -4.82
C GLY A 80 0.38 5.96 -4.69
N ARG A 81 -0.66 5.57 -3.93
CA ARG A 81 -1.08 4.16 -3.75
C ARG A 81 -1.41 3.49 -5.08
N ASP A 82 -2.20 4.14 -5.92
CA ASP A 82 -2.60 3.64 -7.23
C ASP A 82 -1.38 3.45 -8.16
N PHE A 83 -0.43 4.39 -8.14
CA PHE A 83 0.79 4.27 -8.93
C PHE A 83 1.70 3.14 -8.42
N LYS A 84 1.72 2.83 -7.10
CA LYS A 84 2.38 1.61 -6.57
C LYS A 84 1.72 0.33 -7.12
N ILE A 85 0.39 0.30 -7.28
CA ILE A 85 -0.33 -0.84 -7.88
C ILE A 85 0.06 -0.99 -9.36
N LEU A 86 -0.05 0.10 -10.13
CA LEU A 86 0.27 0.10 -11.56
C LEU A 86 1.72 -0.31 -11.82
N LEU A 87 2.68 0.11 -10.99
CA LEU A 87 4.09 -0.24 -11.16
C LEU A 87 4.39 -1.71 -10.87
N GLN A 88 3.75 -2.30 -9.85
CA GLN A 88 3.90 -3.73 -9.49
C GLN A 88 3.17 -4.68 -10.45
N ALA A 89 2.06 -4.24 -11.06
CA ALA A 89 1.25 -5.03 -11.98
C ALA A 89 1.60 -4.80 -13.46
N GLY A 90 2.19 -3.64 -13.79
CA GLY A 90 2.44 -3.15 -15.15
C GLY A 90 3.04 -4.16 -16.14
N PRO A 91 4.10 -4.90 -15.79
CA PRO A 91 4.67 -5.92 -16.67
C PRO A 91 3.65 -6.95 -17.19
N PHE A 92 2.64 -7.29 -16.39
CA PHE A 92 1.68 -8.36 -16.71
C PHE A 92 0.49 -7.88 -17.53
N PHE A 93 -0.02 -6.68 -17.27
CA PHE A 93 -1.19 -6.16 -17.98
C PHE A 93 -0.87 -5.24 -19.16
N LEU A 94 0.25 -4.50 -19.13
CA LEU A 94 0.51 -3.39 -20.07
C LEU A 94 1.40 -3.74 -21.26
N MET A 95 2.38 -4.66 -21.09
CA MET A 95 3.48 -4.85 -22.07
C MET A 95 2.99 -5.17 -23.49
N SER A 96 1.94 -5.97 -23.66
CA SER A 96 1.42 -6.34 -24.98
C SER A 96 0.80 -5.19 -25.78
N PHE A 97 0.67 -3.98 -25.21
CA PHE A 97 0.01 -2.84 -25.85
C PHE A 97 0.95 -1.66 -26.17
N ILE A 98 2.23 -1.74 -25.79
CA ILE A 98 3.23 -0.66 -25.95
C ILE A 98 4.44 -1.12 -26.76
N SER A 99 5.18 -0.19 -27.36
CA SER A 99 6.35 -0.50 -28.20
C SER A 99 7.52 -1.10 -27.39
N PRO A 100 8.43 -1.89 -28.01
CA PRO A 100 9.58 -2.48 -27.29
C PRO A 100 10.47 -1.47 -26.55
N GLU A 101 10.62 -0.27 -27.11
CA GLU A 101 11.31 0.85 -26.44
C GLU A 101 10.61 1.27 -25.14
N LYS A 102 9.28 1.42 -25.18
CA LYS A 102 8.45 1.75 -24.02
C LYS A 102 8.39 0.59 -23.01
N GLN A 103 8.44 -0.67 -23.47
CA GLN A 103 8.58 -1.86 -22.61
C GLN A 103 9.88 -1.79 -21.82
N ALA A 104 11.03 -1.58 -22.49
CA ALA A 104 12.34 -1.52 -21.84
C ALA A 104 12.40 -0.41 -20.75
N ILE A 105 11.90 0.79 -21.05
CA ILE A 105 11.83 1.91 -20.08
C ILE A 105 10.99 1.51 -18.85
N TRP A 106 9.82 0.91 -19.07
CA TRP A 106 8.93 0.52 -17.98
C TRP A 106 9.49 -0.63 -17.15
N LEU A 107 10.08 -1.65 -17.79
CA LEU A 107 10.73 -2.77 -17.11
C LEU A 107 11.94 -2.33 -16.29
N ALA A 108 12.75 -1.38 -16.79
CA ALA A 108 13.83 -0.78 -16.01
C ALA A 108 13.31 -0.06 -14.76
N LEU A 109 12.21 0.71 -14.86
CA LEU A 109 11.56 1.33 -13.71
C LEU A 109 10.98 0.30 -12.73
N CYS A 110 10.37 -0.77 -13.24
CA CYS A 110 9.87 -1.90 -12.44
C CYS A 110 10.98 -2.62 -11.67
N LYS A 111 12.20 -2.72 -12.21
CA LYS A 111 13.37 -3.32 -11.53
C LYS A 111 14.01 -2.35 -10.52
N LEU A 112 13.99 -1.05 -10.81
CA LEU A 112 14.49 0.00 -9.92
C LEU A 112 13.58 0.19 -8.69
N ALA A 113 12.26 0.18 -8.86
CA ALA A 113 11.31 0.53 -7.80
C ALA A 113 11.40 -0.33 -6.51
N PRO A 114 11.57 -1.67 -6.54
CA PRO A 114 11.79 -2.47 -5.34
C PRO A 114 13.00 -2.02 -4.50
N LEU A 115 14.09 -1.58 -5.16
CA LEU A 115 15.26 -1.03 -4.46
C LEU A 115 14.93 0.30 -3.78
N ILE A 116 14.05 1.12 -4.35
CA ILE A 116 13.63 2.41 -3.77
C ILE A 116 12.64 2.21 -2.60
N PHE A 117 11.69 1.29 -2.73
CA PHE A 117 10.58 1.12 -1.78
C PHE A 117 10.81 0.06 -0.70
N GLN A 118 11.99 -0.58 -0.64
CA GLN A 118 12.31 -1.48 0.46
C GLN A 118 12.56 -0.73 1.77
N SER A 119 12.01 -1.26 2.88
CA SER A 119 12.11 -0.67 4.22
C SER A 119 13.36 -1.08 5.01
N ARG A 120 14.16 -2.00 4.46
CA ARG A 120 15.37 -2.56 5.05
C ARG A 120 16.45 -2.69 3.98
N ILE A 121 17.70 -2.45 4.36
CA ILE A 121 18.88 -2.67 3.52
C ILE A 121 19.83 -3.57 4.33
N GLY A 122 20.15 -4.76 3.82
CA GLY A 122 21.04 -5.70 4.51
C GLY A 122 22.53 -5.36 4.41
N ASP A 123 22.98 -4.89 3.25
CA ASP A 123 24.36 -4.51 2.94
C ASP A 123 24.31 -3.19 2.15
N MET A 124 24.65 -2.08 2.80
CA MET A 124 24.56 -0.74 2.20
C MET A 124 25.51 -0.59 1.01
N THR A 125 26.75 -1.07 1.11
CA THR A 125 27.75 -0.89 0.05
C THR A 125 27.33 -1.62 -1.22
N ARG A 126 26.88 -2.87 -1.10
CA ARG A 126 26.37 -3.63 -2.24
C ARG A 126 25.07 -3.03 -2.78
N TYR A 127 24.16 -2.64 -1.90
CA TYR A 127 22.89 -2.03 -2.27
C TYR A 127 23.08 -0.74 -3.10
N LEU A 128 24.01 0.14 -2.70
CA LEU A 128 24.24 1.40 -3.43
C LEU A 128 24.82 1.17 -4.83
N VAL A 129 25.70 0.17 -5.00
CA VAL A 129 26.19 -0.25 -6.33
C VAL A 129 25.06 -0.79 -7.19
N ASP A 130 24.22 -1.66 -6.62
CA ASP A 130 23.05 -2.22 -7.31
C ASP A 130 22.05 -1.10 -7.70
N LEU A 131 21.77 -0.17 -6.79
CA LEU A 131 20.86 0.97 -6.99
C LEU A 131 21.37 1.91 -8.09
N GLN A 132 22.65 2.30 -8.05
CA GLN A 132 23.26 3.17 -9.06
C GLN A 132 23.14 2.54 -10.44
N ALA A 133 23.47 1.25 -10.59
CA ALA A 133 23.35 0.56 -11.88
C ALA A 133 21.92 0.58 -12.44
N HIS A 134 20.90 0.40 -11.61
CA HIS A 134 19.49 0.46 -12.05
C HIS A 134 19.04 1.89 -12.39
N ILE A 135 19.54 2.90 -11.67
CA ILE A 135 19.32 4.32 -12.00
C ILE A 135 19.96 4.65 -13.35
N ASP A 136 21.20 4.24 -13.58
CA ASP A 136 21.94 4.49 -14.82
C ASP A 136 21.24 3.84 -16.03
N ILE A 137 20.82 2.57 -15.92
CA ILE A 137 20.04 1.87 -16.96
C ILE A 137 18.74 2.60 -17.26
N PHE A 138 18.00 3.01 -16.22
CA PHE A 138 16.72 3.71 -16.40
C PHE A 138 16.90 5.09 -17.05
N LEU A 139 17.84 5.90 -16.56
CA LEU A 139 18.16 7.21 -17.12
C LEU A 139 18.69 7.11 -18.57
N TYR A 140 19.49 6.09 -18.87
CA TYR A 140 19.96 5.80 -20.23
C TYR A 140 18.80 5.56 -21.20
N LEU A 141 17.86 4.67 -20.84
CA LEU A 141 16.70 4.36 -21.67
C LEU A 141 15.78 5.56 -21.85
N MET A 142 15.56 6.35 -20.78
CA MET A 142 14.80 7.60 -20.84
C MET A 142 15.44 8.60 -21.83
N ILE A 143 16.71 8.94 -21.62
CA ILE A 143 17.44 9.91 -22.47
C ILE A 143 17.53 9.42 -23.91
N LYS A 144 17.75 8.12 -24.14
CA LYS A 144 17.80 7.50 -25.47
C LYS A 144 16.50 7.66 -26.26
N SER A 145 15.35 7.59 -25.58
CA SER A 145 14.05 7.82 -26.23
C SER A 145 13.85 9.28 -26.63
N THR A 146 14.17 10.22 -25.74
CA THR A 146 14.23 11.66 -26.04
C THR A 146 15.10 12.39 -25.02
N ALA A 147 15.96 13.28 -25.49
CA ALA A 147 16.79 14.09 -24.61
C ALA A 147 15.97 15.12 -23.81
N GLN A 148 14.72 15.41 -24.19
CA GLN A 148 13.82 16.35 -23.51
C GLN A 148 13.65 16.03 -22.00
N TRP A 149 13.80 14.77 -21.60
CA TRP A 149 13.69 14.33 -20.21
C TRP A 149 14.67 15.03 -19.25
N VAL A 150 15.79 15.59 -19.73
CA VAL A 150 16.72 16.36 -18.89
C VAL A 150 16.10 17.62 -18.27
N HIS A 151 15.01 18.14 -18.85
CA HIS A 151 14.27 19.28 -18.32
C HIS A 151 13.27 18.92 -17.19
N LYS A 152 13.15 17.66 -16.77
CA LYS A 152 12.26 17.28 -15.67
C LYS A 152 13.05 17.17 -14.36
N PRO A 153 12.91 18.11 -13.39
CA PRO A 153 13.74 18.12 -12.18
C PRO A 153 13.61 16.84 -11.34
N LYS A 154 12.40 16.26 -11.30
CA LYS A 154 12.14 14.98 -10.61
C LYS A 154 12.95 13.81 -11.18
N LEU A 155 13.34 13.84 -12.46
CA LEU A 155 14.21 12.82 -13.04
C LEU A 155 15.66 13.02 -12.61
N HIS A 156 16.14 14.27 -12.56
CA HIS A 156 17.46 14.62 -12.04
C HIS A 156 17.64 14.19 -10.56
N MET A 157 16.59 14.27 -9.75
CA MET A 157 16.62 13.84 -8.34
C MET A 157 17.02 12.37 -8.13
N LEU A 158 16.90 11.49 -9.13
CA LEU A 158 17.42 10.12 -9.04
C LEU A 158 18.94 10.08 -8.83
N LEU A 159 19.70 11.02 -9.40
CA LEU A 159 21.16 11.06 -9.26
C LEU A 159 21.62 11.30 -7.81
N HIS A 160 20.76 11.91 -6.99
CA HIS A 160 21.02 12.19 -5.57
C HIS A 160 20.49 11.10 -4.63
N LEU A 161 19.67 10.17 -5.15
CA LEU A 161 19.02 9.13 -4.34
C LEU A 161 20.02 8.19 -3.64
N PRO A 162 21.13 7.73 -4.26
CA PRO A 162 22.12 6.90 -3.57
C PRO A 162 22.77 7.60 -2.37
N ALA A 163 23.22 8.85 -2.55
CA ALA A 163 23.83 9.63 -1.47
C ALA A 163 22.81 9.96 -0.35
N SER A 164 21.55 10.21 -0.71
CA SER A 164 20.46 10.37 0.25
C SER A 164 20.23 9.08 1.07
N ILE A 165 20.25 7.90 0.45
CA ILE A 165 20.05 6.63 1.16
C ILE A 165 21.27 6.25 2.01
N GLU A 166 22.48 6.58 1.55
CA GLU A 166 23.70 6.42 2.36
C GLU A 166 23.64 7.27 3.64
N ARG A 167 23.14 8.51 3.57
CA ARG A 167 23.03 9.43 4.71
C ARG A 167 21.86 9.13 5.66
N PHE A 168 20.68 8.80 5.11
CA PHE A 168 19.44 8.71 5.89
C PHE A 168 18.89 7.29 6.09
N GLY A 169 19.51 6.29 5.45
CA GLY A 169 18.97 4.93 5.40
C GLY A 169 17.87 4.77 4.33
N PRO A 170 17.07 3.68 4.40
CA PRO A 170 16.07 3.35 3.38
C PRO A 170 15.14 4.52 3.06
N ALA A 171 14.98 4.87 1.78
CA ALA A 171 14.25 6.07 1.36
C ALA A 171 12.78 6.13 1.83
N THR A 172 12.17 4.98 2.15
CA THR A 172 10.85 4.91 2.79
C THR A 172 10.75 5.64 4.14
N LEU A 173 11.88 5.84 4.84
CA LEU A 173 11.94 6.62 6.08
C LEU A 173 11.71 8.12 5.85
N CYS A 174 12.00 8.60 4.63
CA CYS A 174 11.89 10.00 4.22
C CYS A 174 10.64 10.30 3.39
N SER A 175 9.74 9.32 3.21
CA SER A 175 8.49 9.48 2.46
C SER A 175 7.51 10.42 3.17
N THR A 176 6.97 11.42 2.47
CA THR A 176 5.99 12.36 3.05
C THR A 176 4.58 11.79 3.20
N GLU A 177 4.31 10.57 2.72
CA GLU A 177 2.99 9.90 2.75
C GLU A 177 2.33 9.92 4.15
N LYS A 178 3.12 9.75 5.22
CA LYS A 178 2.63 9.85 6.62
C LYS A 178 2.36 11.28 7.09
N PHE A 179 3.10 12.25 6.59
CA PHE A 179 2.89 13.66 6.90
C PHE A 179 1.70 14.22 6.11
N GLU A 180 1.47 13.77 4.88
CA GLU A 180 0.31 14.14 4.08
C GLU A 180 -0.99 13.52 4.58
N SER A 181 -0.96 12.28 5.12
CA SER A 181 -2.16 11.69 5.75
C SER A 181 -2.65 12.53 6.94
N TYR A 182 -1.76 13.29 7.59
CA TYR A 182 -2.08 14.24 8.65
C TYR A 182 -2.93 15.44 8.17
N ASN A 183 -2.96 15.74 6.86
CA ASN A 183 -3.92 16.69 6.29
C ASN A 183 -5.37 16.17 6.41
N GLY A 184 -5.58 14.86 6.59
CA GLY A 184 -6.86 14.29 7.01
C GLY A 184 -7.24 14.72 8.44
N VAL A 185 -6.29 14.65 9.39
CA VAL A 185 -6.49 15.06 10.79
C VAL A 185 -6.79 16.56 10.89
N LEU A 186 -6.06 17.40 10.15
CA LEU A 186 -6.31 18.84 10.06
C LEU A 186 -7.71 19.15 9.52
N ARG A 187 -8.12 18.50 8.43
CA ARG A 187 -9.47 18.63 7.86
C ARG A 187 -10.55 18.16 8.84
N ASN A 188 -10.33 17.06 9.55
CA ASN A 188 -11.29 16.55 10.53
C ASN A 188 -11.51 17.53 11.69
N ALA A 189 -10.41 18.10 12.24
CA ALA A 189 -10.49 19.15 13.25
C ALA A 189 -11.21 20.41 12.76
N SER A 190 -11.06 20.76 11.47
CA SER A 190 -11.80 21.85 10.83
C SER A 190 -13.30 21.55 10.72
N ILE A 191 -13.67 20.37 10.18
CA ILE A 191 -15.04 19.93 9.91
C ILE A 191 -15.89 19.93 11.19
N HIS A 192 -15.31 19.49 12.31
CA HIS A 192 -15.95 19.40 13.62
C HIS A 192 -15.80 20.66 14.50
N SER A 193 -15.16 21.73 13.99
CA SER A 193 -15.20 23.04 14.63
C SER A 193 -16.56 23.73 14.43
N ASN A 194 -16.81 24.86 15.12
CA ASN A 194 -17.96 25.72 14.81
C ASN A 194 -17.80 26.50 13.48
N ARG A 195 -16.64 26.34 12.81
CA ARG A 195 -16.25 26.96 11.53
C ARG A 195 -16.16 28.49 11.53
N CYS A 196 -16.35 29.16 12.68
CA CYS A 196 -16.22 30.61 12.80
C CYS A 196 -14.75 31.09 12.80
N ALA A 197 -13.80 30.24 13.21
CA ALA A 197 -12.37 30.54 13.13
C ALA A 197 -11.53 29.23 13.02
N PRO A 198 -11.59 28.50 11.90
CA PRO A 198 -11.02 27.16 11.78
C PRO A 198 -9.55 27.07 12.19
N GLY A 199 -8.70 28.01 11.74
CA GLY A 199 -7.27 28.02 12.10
C GLY A 199 -7.00 28.15 13.60
N ARG A 200 -7.80 28.94 14.32
CA ARG A 200 -7.68 29.09 15.79
C ARG A 200 -8.14 27.81 16.51
N ASP A 201 -9.22 27.22 16.04
CA ASP A 201 -9.85 26.07 16.72
C ASP A 201 -9.04 24.78 16.46
N ILE A 202 -8.45 24.64 15.26
CA ILE A 202 -7.39 23.65 14.97
C ILE A 202 -6.19 23.90 15.90
N ALA A 203 -5.66 25.12 15.99
CA ALA A 203 -4.50 25.42 16.82
C ALA A 203 -4.72 25.06 18.30
N ARG A 204 -5.88 25.37 18.87
CA ARG A 204 -6.27 24.97 20.25
C ARG A 204 -6.41 23.46 20.42
N SER A 205 -6.94 22.76 19.42
CA SER A 205 -7.04 21.29 19.46
C SER A 205 -5.64 20.67 19.51
N PHE A 206 -4.72 21.18 18.68
CA PHE A 206 -3.34 20.71 18.59
C PHE A 206 -2.52 21.08 19.83
N GLU A 207 -2.70 22.28 20.38
CA GLU A 207 -2.17 22.69 21.69
C GLU A 207 -2.62 21.71 22.78
N SER A 208 -3.90 21.35 22.80
CA SER A 208 -4.47 20.41 23.78
C SER A 208 -3.85 19.01 23.64
N TYR A 209 -3.74 18.48 22.42
CA TYR A 209 -3.07 17.20 22.17
C TYR A 209 -1.58 17.22 22.56
N ALA A 210 -0.85 18.27 22.19
CA ALA A 210 0.57 18.40 22.53
C ALA A 210 0.79 18.53 24.05
N SER A 211 -0.06 19.30 24.73
CA SER A 211 -0.04 19.48 26.18
C SER A 211 -0.37 18.19 26.92
N ASN A 212 -1.43 17.49 26.50
CA ASN A 212 -1.79 16.18 27.06
C ASN A 212 -0.66 15.17 26.88
N ARG A 213 -0.08 15.07 25.67
CA ARG A 213 1.07 14.17 25.43
C ARG A 213 2.25 14.53 26.32
N PHE A 214 2.64 15.80 26.40
CA PHE A 214 3.74 16.25 27.25
C PHE A 214 3.50 15.92 28.73
N VAL A 215 2.28 16.13 29.24
CA VAL A 215 1.94 15.85 30.64
C VAL A 215 1.93 14.34 30.93
N LEU A 216 1.23 13.56 30.10
CA LEU A 216 1.03 12.12 30.31
C LEU A 216 2.33 11.32 30.08
N SER A 217 3.23 11.79 29.21
CA SER A 217 4.58 11.23 29.03
C SER A 217 5.59 11.65 30.11
N GLY A 218 5.18 12.38 31.16
CA GLY A 218 6.05 12.72 32.28
C GLY A 218 7.03 13.88 32.03
N GLY A 219 6.64 14.85 31.21
CA GLY A 219 7.45 16.03 30.89
C GLY A 219 7.90 16.87 32.11
N VAL A 220 8.86 17.77 31.87
CA VAL A 220 9.45 18.62 32.92
C VAL A 220 9.10 20.09 32.65
N ILE A 221 8.31 20.68 33.54
CA ILE A 221 7.89 22.08 33.45
C ILE A 221 8.92 22.94 34.18
N HIS A 222 9.45 23.98 33.53
CA HIS A 222 10.21 25.03 34.20
C HIS A 222 9.24 26.07 34.77
N ASP A 223 9.28 26.28 36.08
CA ASP A 223 8.50 27.33 36.74
C ASP A 223 9.31 28.63 36.77
N HIS A 224 8.99 29.55 35.86
CA HIS A 224 9.64 30.86 35.76
C HIS A 224 9.48 31.74 37.02
N SER A 225 8.52 31.45 37.91
CA SER A 225 8.32 32.22 39.15
C SER A 225 9.26 31.80 40.28
N THR A 226 9.66 30.53 40.32
CA THR A 226 10.58 29.97 41.32
C THR A 226 11.98 29.68 40.75
N GLY A 227 12.13 29.62 39.43
CA GLY A 227 13.35 29.23 38.73
C GLY A 227 13.62 27.71 38.75
N ILE A 228 12.68 26.90 39.25
CA ILE A 228 12.87 25.46 39.49
C ILE A 228 12.13 24.64 38.43
N THR A 229 12.75 23.54 38.00
CA THR A 229 12.10 22.52 37.15
C THR A 229 11.32 21.51 37.98
N ARG A 230 10.06 21.27 37.63
CA ARG A 230 9.18 20.26 38.25
C ARG A 230 8.80 19.17 37.24
N SER A 231 8.88 17.91 37.64
CA SER A 231 8.31 16.79 36.88
C SER A 231 6.78 16.73 37.09
N ILE A 232 6.06 16.09 36.17
CA ILE A 232 4.66 15.72 36.39
C ILE A 232 4.56 14.69 37.53
N GLY A 233 3.51 14.79 38.35
CA GLY A 233 3.27 13.87 39.46
C GLY A 233 2.96 12.44 39.01
N SER A 234 3.49 11.45 39.73
CA SER A 234 3.41 10.02 39.38
C SER A 234 1.99 9.50 39.13
N ASN A 235 0.98 10.04 39.83
CA ASN A 235 -0.40 9.58 39.68
C ASN A 235 -0.96 9.91 38.28
N VAL A 236 -0.50 10.99 37.64
CA VAL A 236 -0.94 11.41 36.30
C VAL A 236 -0.29 10.53 35.23
N THR A 237 0.99 10.21 35.37
CA THR A 237 1.68 9.27 34.47
C THR A 237 1.20 7.83 34.65
N GLN A 238 0.90 7.41 35.90
CA GLN A 238 0.30 6.11 36.20
C GLN A 238 -1.13 5.94 35.66
N PHE A 239 -1.93 7.01 35.66
CA PHE A 239 -3.24 6.99 35.02
C PHE A 239 -3.14 6.64 33.53
N PHE A 240 -2.16 7.23 32.82
CA PHE A 240 -1.88 6.87 31.44
C PHE A 240 -1.35 5.43 31.31
N SER A 241 -0.36 5.03 32.09
CA SER A 241 0.26 3.70 31.97
C SER A 241 -0.69 2.54 32.28
N HIS A 242 -1.69 2.74 33.14
CA HIS A 242 -2.65 1.69 33.53
C HIS A 242 -3.96 1.71 32.75
N SER A 243 -4.24 2.75 31.93
CA SER A 243 -5.51 2.88 31.22
C SER A 243 -5.35 2.67 29.70
N LYS A 244 -5.54 1.42 29.24
CA LYS A 244 -5.54 1.09 27.80
C LYS A 244 -6.52 1.94 26.98
N VAL A 245 -7.71 2.25 27.54
CA VAL A 245 -8.71 3.11 26.89
C VAL A 245 -8.16 4.52 26.62
N VAL A 246 -7.43 5.11 27.58
CA VAL A 246 -6.84 6.45 27.44
C VAL A 246 -5.64 6.44 26.49
N GLN A 247 -4.86 5.36 26.51
CA GLN A 247 -3.78 5.13 25.54
C GLN A 247 -4.33 5.10 24.12
N TRP A 248 -5.33 4.25 23.86
CA TRP A 248 -5.98 4.13 22.55
C TRP A 248 -6.66 5.44 22.11
N SER A 249 -7.33 6.16 23.02
CA SER A 249 -7.94 7.47 22.70
C SER A 249 -6.93 8.54 22.30
N LEU A 250 -5.65 8.35 22.64
CA LEU A 250 -4.53 9.23 22.28
C LEU A 250 -3.64 8.64 21.17
N GLY A 251 -4.08 7.55 20.52
CA GLY A 251 -3.35 6.89 19.43
C GLY A 251 -2.11 6.11 19.87
N TYR A 252 -1.97 5.82 21.16
CA TYR A 252 -0.90 4.96 21.69
C TYR A 252 -1.42 3.54 21.92
N ASN A 253 -0.67 2.54 21.47
CA ASN A 253 -0.96 1.14 21.73
C ASN A 253 0.29 0.45 22.27
N ALA A 254 0.36 0.26 23.60
CA ALA A 254 1.49 -0.38 24.27
C ALA A 254 1.75 -1.80 23.73
N ASP A 255 0.69 -2.57 23.46
CA ASP A 255 0.79 -3.94 22.98
C ASP A 255 1.45 -4.02 21.59
N ALA A 256 1.29 -2.97 20.76
CA ALA A 256 1.93 -2.86 19.44
C ALA A 256 3.37 -2.29 19.49
N THR A 257 3.87 -1.92 20.67
CA THR A 257 5.25 -1.42 20.88
C THR A 257 6.14 -2.38 21.66
N GLU A 258 5.58 -3.43 22.25
CA GLU A 258 6.33 -4.52 22.86
C GLU A 258 6.39 -5.72 21.89
N ASP A 259 7.55 -6.36 21.73
CA ASP A 259 7.78 -7.50 20.81
C ASP A 259 7.03 -8.81 21.19
N GLN A 260 5.96 -8.74 21.99
CA GLN A 260 5.22 -9.90 22.50
C GLN A 260 4.44 -10.66 21.41
N ASP A 261 4.11 -10.02 20.29
CA ASP A 261 3.42 -10.69 19.18
C ASP A 261 4.34 -11.61 18.36
N GLU A 262 5.64 -11.28 18.20
CA GLU A 262 6.58 -12.17 17.50
C GLU A 262 6.69 -13.55 18.17
N GLN A 263 6.47 -13.63 19.50
CA GLN A 263 6.52 -14.88 20.25
C GLN A 263 5.33 -15.82 20.02
N LYS A 264 4.26 -15.36 19.36
CA LYS A 264 3.08 -16.18 19.01
C LYS A 264 3.07 -16.64 17.54
N LEU A 265 4.08 -16.25 16.77
CA LEU A 265 4.20 -16.51 15.34
C LEU A 265 5.21 -17.64 15.06
N PRO A 266 5.01 -18.47 14.01
CA PRO A 266 3.86 -18.48 13.11
C PRO A 266 2.58 -19.02 13.78
N SER A 267 1.46 -18.37 13.47
CA SER A 267 0.13 -18.59 14.07
C SER A 267 -0.80 -19.32 13.10
N SER A 268 -1.88 -19.91 13.64
CA SER A 268 -3.03 -20.34 12.84
C SER A 268 -4.30 -19.78 13.45
N SER A 269 -5.10 -19.05 12.67
CA SER A 269 -6.42 -18.51 13.06
C SER A 269 -7.46 -19.56 13.47
N GLY A 270 -7.15 -20.86 13.39
CA GLY A 270 -8.05 -21.95 13.76
C GLY A 270 -9.15 -22.23 12.74
N VAL A 271 -9.34 -21.36 11.74
CA VAL A 271 -10.33 -21.47 10.67
C VAL A 271 -10.06 -22.71 9.82
N CYS A 272 -11.07 -23.57 9.67
CA CYS A 272 -11.04 -24.72 8.76
C CYS A 272 -10.88 -24.24 7.31
N ALA A 273 -10.24 -25.05 6.46
CA ALA A 273 -10.36 -24.85 5.01
C ALA A 273 -11.84 -24.89 4.56
N PRO A 274 -12.23 -24.12 3.51
CA PRO A 274 -13.55 -24.22 2.88
C PRO A 274 -13.91 -25.67 2.52
N LYS A 275 -15.21 -26.02 2.56
CA LYS A 275 -15.66 -27.40 2.33
C LYS A 275 -15.21 -27.97 0.97
N ASP A 276 -15.13 -27.11 -0.04
CA ASP A 276 -14.74 -27.46 -1.41
C ASP A 276 -13.21 -27.59 -1.59
N ASP A 277 -12.42 -27.09 -0.62
CA ASP A 277 -10.95 -27.14 -0.58
C ASP A 277 -10.41 -28.27 0.32
N VAL A 278 -11.30 -29.10 0.91
CA VAL A 278 -10.87 -30.19 1.82
C VAL A 278 -10.13 -31.27 1.03
N GLN A 279 -8.86 -31.45 1.38
CA GLN A 279 -7.93 -32.41 0.81
C GLN A 279 -7.83 -33.65 1.72
N PRO A 280 -7.43 -34.82 1.19
CA PRO A 280 -7.04 -35.95 2.04
C PRO A 280 -5.78 -35.61 2.85
N ILE A 281 -5.67 -36.14 4.07
CA ILE A 281 -4.49 -35.96 4.92
C ILE A 281 -3.24 -36.54 4.20
N PRO A 282 -2.14 -35.77 4.06
CA PRO A 282 -0.89 -36.27 3.49
C PRO A 282 -0.38 -37.52 4.20
N VAL A 283 0.15 -38.48 3.44
CA VAL A 283 0.60 -39.79 3.95
C VAL A 283 1.67 -39.64 5.04
N GLU A 284 2.52 -38.63 4.89
CA GLU A 284 3.58 -38.25 5.82
C GLU A 284 3.04 -37.78 7.18
N LEU A 285 1.85 -37.14 7.20
CA LEU A 285 1.18 -36.71 8.44
C LEU A 285 0.32 -37.83 9.03
N ALA A 286 -0.29 -38.67 8.19
CA ALA A 286 -1.05 -39.84 8.62
C ALA A 286 -0.15 -40.93 9.27
N GLY A 287 1.13 -41.00 8.91
CA GLY A 287 2.11 -41.93 9.47
C GLY A 287 2.73 -41.52 10.81
N LEU A 288 2.32 -40.39 11.40
CA LEU A 288 2.88 -39.90 12.66
C LEU A 288 2.42 -40.73 13.87
N SER A 289 3.39 -41.21 14.65
CA SER A 289 3.13 -42.01 15.86
C SER A 289 2.43 -41.20 16.96
N GLY A 290 1.52 -41.85 17.70
CA GLY A 290 0.83 -41.26 18.85
C GLY A 290 -0.57 -40.69 18.59
N ALA A 291 -1.24 -41.09 17.51
CA ALA A 291 -2.61 -40.70 17.15
C ALA A 291 -2.86 -39.17 17.19
N PRO A 292 -2.07 -38.37 16.44
CA PRO A 292 -2.22 -36.92 16.44
C PRO A 292 -3.58 -36.46 15.90
N SER A 293 -4.09 -35.36 16.44
CA SER A 293 -5.18 -34.62 15.81
C SER A 293 -4.61 -33.82 14.64
N VAL A 294 -5.03 -34.17 13.42
CA VAL A 294 -4.61 -33.50 12.17
C VAL A 294 -5.81 -32.76 11.59
N LYS A 295 -5.69 -31.45 11.38
CA LYS A 295 -6.75 -30.57 10.88
C LYS A 295 -6.23 -29.74 9.71
N GLN A 296 -6.97 -29.68 8.60
CA GLN A 296 -6.67 -28.74 7.52
C GLN A 296 -7.11 -27.32 7.92
N ILE A 297 -6.24 -26.33 7.70
CA ILE A 297 -6.46 -24.92 8.06
C ILE A 297 -6.47 -24.04 6.81
N HIS A 298 -7.14 -22.89 6.90
CA HIS A 298 -7.28 -21.97 5.77
C HIS A 298 -5.99 -21.19 5.45
N HIS A 299 -5.34 -20.65 6.49
CA HIS A 299 -4.09 -19.89 6.39
C HIS A 299 -3.20 -20.09 7.62
N ILE A 300 -1.94 -19.67 7.48
CA ILE A 300 -0.93 -19.53 8.54
C ILE A 300 -0.47 -18.07 8.51
N ASP A 301 -0.42 -17.42 9.66
CA ASP A 301 0.22 -16.11 9.82
C ASP A 301 1.70 -16.36 10.08
N ILE A 302 2.58 -15.89 9.18
CA ILE A 302 4.04 -15.96 9.37
C ILE A 302 4.50 -14.81 10.27
N ASP A 303 3.95 -13.62 10.05
CA ASP A 303 4.12 -12.44 10.89
C ASP A 303 2.87 -11.56 10.83
N ASN A 304 2.88 -10.41 11.52
CA ASN A 304 1.77 -9.46 11.62
C ASN A 304 1.30 -8.86 10.27
N LYS A 305 1.98 -9.13 9.16
CA LYS A 305 1.65 -8.63 7.80
C LYS A 305 1.60 -9.74 6.75
N ASN A 306 2.25 -10.87 7.01
CA ASN A 306 2.45 -11.94 6.03
C ASN A 306 1.62 -13.17 6.35
N GLN A 307 0.57 -13.40 5.56
CA GLN A 307 -0.25 -14.60 5.60
C GLN A 307 0.08 -15.53 4.44
N VAL A 308 0.06 -16.84 4.71
CA VAL A 308 0.19 -17.91 3.73
C VAL A 308 -1.10 -18.70 3.69
N ASN A 309 -1.71 -18.79 2.50
CA ASN A 309 -2.94 -19.51 2.23
C ASN A 309 -2.76 -20.48 1.05
N ARG A 310 -3.80 -21.28 0.72
CA ARG A 310 -3.79 -22.12 -0.49
C ARG A 310 -3.53 -21.27 -1.74
N GLY A 311 -2.60 -21.70 -2.59
CA GLY A 311 -2.15 -20.95 -3.76
C GLY A 311 -1.03 -19.93 -3.53
N SER A 312 -0.70 -19.57 -2.28
CA SER A 312 0.45 -18.69 -1.95
C SER A 312 1.80 -19.30 -2.34
N PHE A 313 2.85 -18.47 -2.42
CA PHE A 313 4.21 -18.92 -2.68
C PHE A 313 5.27 -18.17 -1.78
N VAL A 314 6.11 -18.85 -0.97
CA VAL A 314 7.12 -18.34 0.04
C VAL A 314 8.52 -19.04 0.20
N VAL A 315 9.63 -18.29 0.17
CA VAL A 315 11.01 -18.83 0.13
C VAL A 315 11.46 -19.67 1.33
N VAL A 316 12.29 -20.68 1.06
CA VAL A 316 12.60 -21.79 1.97
C VAL A 316 13.81 -22.64 1.56
N PRO A 317 14.49 -23.31 2.51
CA PRO A 317 15.66 -24.14 2.24
C PRO A 317 15.29 -25.53 1.69
N ALA A 318 16.14 -26.05 0.81
CA ALA A 318 16.16 -27.46 0.48
C ALA A 318 16.63 -28.30 1.70
N LEU A 319 15.94 -29.42 1.98
CA LEU A 319 16.30 -30.32 3.07
C LEU A 319 17.78 -30.74 3.02
N GLY A 320 18.56 -30.29 3.99
CA GLY A 320 19.98 -30.62 4.14
C GLY A 320 20.96 -29.79 3.30
N VAL A 321 20.52 -28.74 2.59
CA VAL A 321 21.39 -27.91 1.74
C VAL A 321 21.04 -26.42 1.90
N VAL A 322 22.04 -25.54 1.85
CA VAL A 322 21.86 -24.06 1.86
C VAL A 322 21.38 -23.53 0.48
N GLU A 323 20.50 -24.27 -0.19
CA GLU A 323 19.93 -23.91 -1.49
C GLU A 323 18.45 -23.58 -1.31
N TRP A 324 18.08 -22.35 -1.64
CA TRP A 324 16.69 -21.88 -1.57
C TRP A 324 15.88 -22.39 -2.78
N ARG A 325 14.61 -22.76 -2.56
CA ARG A 325 13.72 -23.28 -3.62
C ARG A 325 12.39 -22.55 -3.66
N VAL A 326 11.75 -22.60 -4.83
CA VAL A 326 10.46 -22.00 -5.17
C VAL A 326 9.35 -23.05 -5.18
N GLY A 327 8.10 -22.66 -4.93
CA GLY A 327 6.92 -23.53 -4.85
C GLY A 327 5.62 -22.79 -4.52
N ARG A 328 4.49 -23.49 -4.51
CA ARG A 328 3.10 -23.00 -4.32
C ARG A 328 2.35 -23.81 -3.25
N VAL A 329 1.45 -23.24 -2.45
CA VAL A 329 0.61 -24.00 -1.48
C VAL A 329 -0.50 -24.78 -2.17
N GLU A 330 -0.60 -26.07 -1.84
CA GLU A 330 -1.71 -26.94 -2.22
C GLU A 330 -2.68 -27.14 -1.04
N SER A 331 -2.18 -27.27 0.20
CA SER A 331 -2.95 -27.32 1.46
C SER A 331 -2.10 -27.01 2.71
N LEU A 332 -2.75 -26.54 3.79
CA LEU A 332 -2.11 -26.23 5.07
C LEU A 332 -2.72 -27.07 6.20
N TRP A 333 -1.89 -27.49 7.15
CA TRP A 333 -2.22 -28.51 8.12
C TRP A 333 -1.71 -28.16 9.52
N GLN A 334 -2.59 -28.29 10.50
CA GLN A 334 -2.30 -28.20 11.92
C GLN A 334 -2.26 -29.61 12.51
N VAL A 335 -1.17 -29.94 13.23
CA VAL A 335 -0.98 -31.23 13.90
C VAL A 335 -0.81 -31.00 15.40
N LYS A 336 -1.60 -31.70 16.21
CA LYS A 336 -1.51 -31.69 17.68
C LYS A 336 -1.23 -33.09 18.20
N SER A 337 -0.09 -33.26 18.85
CA SER A 337 0.32 -34.46 19.60
C SER A 337 0.48 -34.12 21.08
N LEU A 338 0.62 -35.13 21.95
CA LEU A 338 0.89 -34.97 23.39
C LEU A 338 2.03 -33.95 23.66
N GLY A 339 1.66 -32.74 24.07
CA GLY A 339 2.59 -31.64 24.37
C GLY A 339 3.27 -30.96 23.17
N ARG A 340 2.87 -31.24 21.92
CA ARG A 340 3.45 -30.58 20.72
C ARG A 340 2.39 -30.15 19.72
N HIS A 341 2.52 -28.90 19.27
CA HIS A 341 1.77 -28.32 18.16
C HIS A 341 2.74 -28.08 17.00
N GLY A 342 2.33 -28.39 15.78
CA GLY A 342 3.12 -28.15 14.57
C GLY A 342 2.23 -27.70 13.40
N LEU A 343 2.73 -26.73 12.65
CA LEU A 343 2.13 -26.25 11.41
C LEU A 343 2.92 -26.81 10.22
N TYR A 344 2.20 -27.32 9.23
CA TYR A 344 2.76 -27.97 8.06
C TYR A 344 2.08 -27.44 6.80
N ALA A 345 2.84 -27.28 5.74
CA ALA A 345 2.32 -26.96 4.42
C ALA A 345 2.58 -28.14 3.48
N ASN A 346 1.56 -28.58 2.75
CA ASN A 346 1.70 -29.40 1.55
C ASN A 346 1.46 -28.51 0.32
N ILE A 347 2.28 -28.67 -0.71
CA ILE A 347 2.76 -27.54 -1.52
C ILE A 347 3.09 -28.13 -2.96
N THR A 348 3.57 -27.39 -4.00
CA THR A 348 4.36 -27.88 -5.20
C THR A 348 5.67 -27.08 -5.49
N VAL A 349 6.93 -27.61 -5.65
CA VAL A 349 8.22 -26.86 -5.98
C VAL A 349 8.22 -26.50 -7.46
N PHE A 350 8.82 -25.36 -7.79
CA PHE A 350 9.32 -25.06 -9.13
C PHE A 350 10.86 -25.00 -9.17
N SER A 351 11.45 -25.59 -10.21
CA SER A 351 12.87 -25.41 -10.53
C SER A 351 13.07 -24.04 -11.17
N VAL A 352 14.07 -23.29 -10.72
CA VAL A 352 14.49 -22.02 -11.33
C VAL A 352 15.07 -22.28 -12.73
N ARG A 353 14.74 -21.40 -13.68
CA ARG A 353 15.08 -21.51 -15.12
C ARG A 353 15.85 -20.28 -15.61
N GLU A 354 16.00 -20.14 -16.92
CA GLU A 354 16.47 -18.95 -17.61
C GLU A 354 15.60 -17.70 -17.34
N VAL A 355 16.04 -16.53 -17.80
CA VAL A 355 15.22 -15.30 -17.76
C VAL A 355 14.26 -15.35 -18.95
N ASP A 356 13.01 -14.92 -18.75
CA ASP A 356 12.03 -14.75 -19.82
C ASP A 356 12.34 -13.49 -20.63
N ASP A 357 12.44 -13.60 -21.95
CA ASP A 357 12.79 -12.48 -22.84
C ASP A 357 11.72 -11.38 -22.92
N PHE A 358 10.45 -11.68 -22.61
CA PHE A 358 9.33 -10.74 -22.72
C PHE A 358 9.08 -9.97 -21.42
N TYR A 359 9.16 -10.65 -20.28
CA TYR A 359 9.00 -10.03 -18.96
C TYR A 359 10.32 -9.55 -18.35
N GLU A 360 11.47 -9.96 -18.89
CA GLU A 360 12.81 -9.81 -18.29
C GLU A 360 12.89 -10.30 -16.84
N MET A 361 12.10 -11.34 -16.53
CA MET A 361 11.90 -11.91 -15.20
C MET A 361 12.35 -13.37 -15.15
N ARG A 362 12.79 -13.84 -13.99
CA ARG A 362 13.28 -15.22 -13.81
C ARG A 362 12.14 -16.22 -13.97
N MET A 363 12.25 -17.15 -14.93
CA MET A 363 11.29 -18.24 -15.07
C MET A 363 11.47 -19.31 -13.99
N ILE A 364 10.38 -20.01 -13.69
CA ILE A 364 10.33 -21.21 -12.86
C ILE A 364 9.39 -22.24 -13.52
N LEU A 365 9.71 -23.53 -13.38
CA LEU A 365 8.96 -24.65 -13.97
C LEU A 365 8.51 -25.65 -12.89
N ARG A 366 7.25 -26.09 -12.92
CA ARG A 366 6.64 -26.98 -11.91
C ARG A 366 7.38 -28.33 -11.78
N THR A 367 7.54 -28.82 -10.55
CA THR A 367 8.22 -30.09 -10.22
C THR A 367 7.45 -30.89 -9.16
N LYS A 368 7.71 -32.19 -9.03
CA LYS A 368 6.90 -33.14 -8.21
C LYS A 368 7.17 -33.17 -6.70
N ARG A 369 8.00 -32.27 -6.16
CA ARG A 369 8.37 -32.19 -4.72
C ARG A 369 8.39 -30.74 -4.31
N VAL A 370 8.63 -30.36 -3.05
CA VAL A 370 8.17 -29.02 -2.64
C VAL A 370 8.81 -28.33 -1.43
N VAL A 371 9.11 -27.02 -1.57
CA VAL A 371 8.82 -25.85 -0.69
C VAL A 371 8.82 -24.53 -1.61
N LEU A 372 8.62 -23.26 -1.20
CA LEU A 372 7.78 -22.17 -1.83
C LEU A 372 8.47 -20.82 -2.40
N VAL A 373 7.91 -19.90 -3.28
CA VAL A 373 8.27 -18.41 -3.60
C VAL A 373 7.33 -17.61 -4.59
N ASN A 374 6.88 -16.35 -4.33
CA ASN A 374 5.94 -15.50 -5.15
C ASN A 374 6.23 -15.42 -6.66
N ALA A 375 5.36 -16.07 -7.46
CA ALA A 375 5.44 -16.11 -8.91
C ALA A 375 4.07 -15.98 -9.59
N ARG A 376 4.08 -15.58 -10.86
CA ARG A 376 2.89 -15.34 -11.71
C ARG A 376 2.96 -16.22 -12.96
N GLN A 377 1.81 -16.64 -13.49
CA GLN A 377 1.75 -17.45 -14.72
C GLN A 377 2.37 -16.68 -15.90
N ASN A 378 3.16 -17.38 -16.73
CA ASN A 378 3.70 -16.79 -17.96
C ASN A 378 2.59 -16.73 -19.03
N CYS A 379 1.73 -15.72 -18.92
CA CYS A 379 0.55 -15.57 -19.78
C CYS A 379 0.91 -15.35 -21.26
N HIS A 380 2.09 -14.78 -21.53
CA HIS A 380 2.62 -14.62 -22.88
C HIS A 380 2.94 -15.99 -23.51
N LYS A 381 3.78 -16.81 -22.84
CA LYS A 381 4.16 -18.15 -23.31
C LYS A 381 2.99 -19.12 -23.38
N GLY A 382 2.02 -18.99 -22.46
CA GLY A 382 0.82 -19.83 -22.42
C GLY A 382 -0.27 -19.47 -23.42
N GLU A 383 -0.11 -18.40 -24.23
CA GLU A 383 -1.11 -17.85 -25.16
C GLU A 383 -2.50 -17.63 -24.51
N CYS A 384 -2.52 -17.22 -23.24
CA CYS A 384 -3.73 -17.10 -22.43
C CYS A 384 -4.72 -16.07 -23.03
N ARG A 385 -6.01 -16.39 -23.02
CA ARG A 385 -7.06 -15.59 -23.70
C ARG A 385 -7.88 -14.78 -22.71
N VAL A 386 -8.20 -13.54 -23.06
CA VAL A 386 -9.18 -12.74 -22.30
C VAL A 386 -10.59 -13.11 -22.74
N THR A 387 -11.44 -13.52 -21.79
CA THR A 387 -12.83 -13.92 -22.03
C THR A 387 -13.77 -13.26 -21.03
N ARG A 388 -15.06 -13.13 -21.40
CA ARG A 388 -16.07 -12.46 -20.55
C ARG A 388 -16.75 -13.42 -19.58
N THR A 389 -15.97 -14.11 -18.76
CA THR A 389 -16.42 -15.15 -17.82
C THR A 389 -16.46 -14.72 -16.36
N GLY A 390 -15.70 -13.67 -16.01
CA GLY A 390 -15.49 -13.27 -14.62
C GLY A 390 -16.76 -12.80 -13.93
N THR A 391 -16.94 -13.19 -12.67
CA THR A 391 -18.04 -12.75 -11.81
C THR A 391 -17.79 -11.35 -11.27
N THR A 392 -18.74 -10.44 -11.44
CA THR A 392 -18.70 -9.12 -10.78
C THR A 392 -19.39 -9.21 -9.42
N GLU A 393 -18.69 -8.84 -8.36
CA GLU A 393 -19.31 -8.62 -7.05
C GLU A 393 -19.72 -7.17 -6.88
N GLN A 394 -20.94 -6.95 -6.41
CA GLN A 394 -21.48 -5.66 -5.99
C GLN A 394 -22.12 -5.85 -4.62
N GLU A 395 -21.85 -4.96 -3.66
CA GLU A 395 -22.38 -5.06 -2.29
C GLU A 395 -22.13 -6.44 -1.63
N ARG A 396 -20.97 -7.04 -1.90
CA ARG A 396 -20.56 -8.39 -1.45
C ARG A 396 -21.46 -9.54 -1.96
N GLN A 397 -22.20 -9.33 -3.04
CA GLN A 397 -23.00 -10.35 -3.72
C GLN A 397 -22.54 -10.55 -5.16
N GLN A 398 -22.49 -11.81 -5.62
CA GLN A 398 -22.20 -12.13 -7.02
C GLN A 398 -23.36 -11.73 -7.92
N THR A 399 -23.07 -10.88 -8.91
CA THR A 399 -24.07 -10.40 -9.87
C THR A 399 -24.08 -11.23 -11.16
N LEU A 400 -25.15 -11.09 -11.95
CA LEU A 400 -25.23 -11.66 -13.30
C LEU A 400 -24.37 -10.91 -14.33
N VAL A 401 -23.78 -9.77 -13.96
CA VAL A 401 -22.89 -9.02 -14.83
C VAL A 401 -21.57 -9.77 -14.97
N LYS A 402 -21.17 -10.03 -16.22
CA LYS A 402 -19.93 -10.74 -16.54
C LYS A 402 -18.83 -9.78 -16.98
N ASN A 403 -17.69 -9.88 -16.32
CA ASN A 403 -16.49 -9.10 -16.55
C ASN A 403 -15.49 -9.82 -17.46
N TRP A 404 -14.61 -9.04 -18.07
CA TRP A 404 -13.42 -9.54 -18.77
C TRP A 404 -12.37 -10.02 -17.77
N GLU A 405 -11.83 -11.22 -18.00
CA GLU A 405 -10.74 -11.85 -17.24
C GLU A 405 -9.87 -12.72 -18.17
N VAL A 406 -8.62 -12.99 -17.77
CA VAL A 406 -7.70 -13.92 -18.43
C VAL A 406 -8.08 -15.36 -18.05
N THR A 407 -8.46 -16.16 -19.04
CA THR A 407 -8.51 -17.63 -18.92
C THR A 407 -7.11 -18.17 -19.18
N HIS A 408 -6.49 -18.75 -18.14
CA HIS A 408 -5.17 -19.36 -18.24
C HIS A 408 -5.23 -20.74 -18.92
N SER A 409 -4.32 -20.98 -19.87
CA SER A 409 -4.19 -22.21 -20.66
C SER A 409 -2.95 -23.06 -20.33
N ASP A 410 -2.00 -22.51 -19.56
CA ASP A 410 -0.75 -23.16 -19.15
C ASP A 410 -0.65 -23.18 -17.61
N GLU A 411 -0.39 -24.36 -17.03
CA GLU A 411 -0.24 -24.57 -15.59
C GLU A 411 1.20 -24.89 -15.16
N ASP A 412 2.16 -24.96 -16.08
CA ASP A 412 3.53 -25.42 -15.82
C ASP A 412 4.55 -24.27 -15.76
N HIS A 413 4.37 -23.20 -16.54
CA HIS A 413 5.32 -22.08 -16.64
C HIS A 413 4.90 -20.83 -15.85
N TYR A 414 5.81 -20.35 -15.01
CA TYR A 414 5.64 -19.14 -14.22
C TYR A 414 6.90 -18.26 -14.28
N VAL A 415 6.76 -16.99 -13.94
CA VAL A 415 7.83 -15.99 -13.78
C VAL A 415 7.76 -15.37 -12.38
N ILE A 416 8.92 -15.14 -11.76
CA ILE A 416 9.01 -14.45 -10.46
C ILE A 416 8.75 -12.95 -10.69
N ASN A 417 7.81 -12.34 -9.96
CA ASN A 417 7.52 -10.92 -10.12
C ASN A 417 8.66 -10.06 -9.55
N ALA A 418 9.61 -9.68 -10.40
CA ALA A 418 10.73 -8.82 -10.03
C ALA A 418 10.30 -7.38 -9.66
N ALA A 419 9.08 -6.97 -10.00
CA ALA A 419 8.55 -5.63 -9.67
C ALA A 419 7.89 -5.56 -8.28
N SER A 420 7.76 -6.68 -7.56
CA SER A 420 7.14 -6.72 -6.22
C SER A 420 7.93 -5.89 -5.21
N PHE A 421 7.27 -5.04 -4.43
CA PHE A 421 7.90 -4.30 -3.33
C PHE A 421 7.98 -5.13 -2.04
N HIS A 422 7.30 -6.28 -2.01
CA HIS A 422 7.36 -7.24 -0.91
C HIS A 422 8.64 -8.07 -0.97
N GLU A 423 9.40 -8.11 0.14
CA GLU A 423 10.63 -8.90 0.32
C GLU A 423 11.66 -8.76 -0.82
N ALA A 424 11.95 -7.51 -1.20
CA ALA A 424 12.79 -7.19 -2.36
C ALA A 424 14.19 -7.81 -2.33
N ASP A 425 14.95 -7.70 -1.23
CA ASP A 425 16.28 -8.31 -1.07
C ASP A 425 16.26 -9.83 -1.32
N LEU A 426 15.25 -10.50 -0.78
CA LEU A 426 15.06 -11.94 -0.90
C LEU A 426 14.65 -12.33 -2.34
N ASN A 427 13.72 -11.59 -2.94
CA ASN A 427 13.31 -11.73 -4.35
C ASN A 427 14.52 -11.61 -5.29
N ARG A 428 15.41 -10.62 -5.07
CA ARG A 428 16.67 -10.45 -5.83
C ARG A 428 17.64 -11.63 -5.65
N LEU A 429 17.81 -12.14 -4.43
CA LEU A 429 18.70 -13.26 -4.12
C LEU A 429 18.36 -14.56 -4.87
N ILE A 430 17.06 -14.78 -5.13
CA ILE A 430 16.52 -15.98 -5.79
C ILE A 430 16.39 -15.77 -7.30
N SER A 431 15.82 -14.63 -7.71
CA SER A 431 15.59 -14.32 -9.12
C SER A 431 16.90 -14.16 -9.88
N ARG A 432 17.95 -13.60 -9.26
CA ARG A 432 19.30 -13.46 -9.84
C ARG A 432 19.25 -12.98 -11.30
N VAL A 433 18.39 -12.01 -11.59
CA VAL A 433 18.31 -11.39 -12.92
C VAL A 433 19.63 -10.64 -13.14
N PRO A 434 20.34 -10.86 -14.26
CA PRO A 434 21.58 -10.14 -14.53
C PRO A 434 21.30 -8.63 -14.68
N VAL A 435 22.29 -7.83 -14.31
CA VAL A 435 22.26 -6.36 -14.42
C VAL A 435 23.44 -5.99 -15.30
N ASP A 436 23.17 -5.69 -16.57
CA ASP A 436 24.19 -5.31 -17.53
C ASP A 436 24.46 -3.81 -17.42
N ALA A 437 25.71 -3.43 -17.09
CA ALA A 437 26.10 -2.04 -16.95
C ALA A 437 26.13 -1.32 -18.32
N VAL A 438 25.61 -0.09 -18.37
CA VAL A 438 25.66 0.76 -19.56
C VAL A 438 27.08 1.28 -19.77
N SER A 439 27.67 1.06 -20.95
CA SER A 439 29.03 1.54 -21.24
C SER A 439 29.05 3.03 -21.63
N ASP A 440 30.20 3.70 -21.47
CA ASP A 440 30.42 5.07 -21.95
C ASP A 440 30.09 5.22 -23.45
N THR A 441 30.38 4.19 -24.24
CA THR A 441 30.04 4.13 -25.67
C THR A 441 28.54 4.04 -25.93
N ASP A 442 27.80 3.29 -25.10
CA ASP A 442 26.34 3.21 -25.18
C ASP A 442 25.72 4.54 -24.78
N TRP A 443 26.16 5.16 -23.67
CA TRP A 443 25.76 6.50 -23.25
C TRP A 443 25.93 7.52 -24.37
N ALA A 444 27.12 7.59 -24.98
CA ALA A 444 27.38 8.51 -26.09
C ALA A 444 26.52 8.21 -27.33
N ALA A 445 26.13 6.97 -27.58
CA ALA A 445 25.19 6.62 -28.65
C ALA A 445 23.74 7.03 -28.29
N GLY A 446 23.29 6.73 -27.07
CA GLY A 446 21.94 7.03 -26.58
C GLY A 446 21.66 8.53 -26.52
N ILE A 447 22.60 9.34 -26.02
CA ILE A 447 22.47 10.81 -25.99
C ILE A 447 22.29 11.38 -27.41
N ARG A 448 23.08 10.89 -28.38
CA ARG A 448 22.96 11.33 -29.79
C ARG A 448 21.62 10.92 -30.42
N GLN A 449 21.13 9.71 -30.12
CA GLN A 449 19.80 9.26 -30.57
C GLN A 449 18.70 10.14 -29.97
N GLY A 450 18.71 10.33 -28.64
CA GLY A 450 17.70 11.10 -27.93
C GLY A 450 17.64 12.58 -28.33
N LEU A 451 18.80 13.18 -28.62
CA LEU A 451 18.87 14.54 -29.15
C LEU A 451 18.26 14.63 -30.55
N ALA A 452 18.59 13.69 -31.45
CA ALA A 452 18.00 13.65 -32.79
C ALA A 452 16.47 13.45 -32.76
N THR A 453 15.94 12.64 -31.84
CA THR A 453 14.48 12.50 -31.63
C THR A 453 13.84 13.79 -31.15
N TRP A 454 14.52 14.54 -30.26
CA TRP A 454 14.03 15.82 -29.73
C TRP A 454 14.09 16.95 -30.77
N ASP A 455 15.17 17.04 -31.54
CA ASP A 455 15.30 18.00 -32.65
C ASP A 455 14.23 17.73 -33.73
N ALA A 456 13.91 16.46 -33.98
CA ALA A 456 12.85 16.06 -34.92
C ALA A 456 11.43 16.42 -34.43
N SER A 457 11.18 16.41 -33.11
CA SER A 457 9.86 16.75 -32.55
C SER A 457 9.63 18.26 -32.36
N THR A 458 10.69 19.07 -32.36
CA THR A 458 10.66 20.53 -32.16
C THR A 458 10.72 21.34 -33.46
N GLY A 459 10.43 20.70 -34.60
CA GLY A 459 10.66 21.24 -35.94
C GLY A 459 10.12 22.65 -36.20
N GLY A 460 11.02 23.64 -36.19
CA GLY A 460 10.79 24.95 -36.81
C GLY A 460 10.15 26.04 -35.96
N GLY A 461 10.14 25.92 -34.62
CA GLY A 461 9.72 27.02 -33.76
C GLY A 461 9.85 26.70 -32.27
N ALA A 462 10.32 27.67 -31.48
CA ALA A 462 10.34 27.53 -30.03
C ALA A 462 8.92 27.51 -29.48
N GLN A 463 8.38 26.32 -29.23
CA GLN A 463 7.27 26.17 -28.29
C GLN A 463 7.85 26.16 -26.88
N GLU A 464 7.77 27.32 -26.21
CA GLU A 464 7.81 27.36 -24.75
C GLU A 464 6.70 26.44 -24.22
N SER A 465 7.08 25.40 -23.48
CA SER A 465 6.14 24.46 -22.87
C SER A 465 5.44 25.16 -21.70
N ASN A 466 4.32 25.81 -21.99
CA ASN A 466 3.51 26.54 -21.03
C ASN A 466 2.67 25.59 -20.14
N GLU A 467 3.34 24.60 -19.52
CA GLU A 467 2.78 23.62 -18.59
C GLU A 467 3.22 23.85 -17.12
N GLU A 468 3.95 24.93 -16.83
CA GLU A 468 4.35 25.33 -15.46
C GLU A 468 3.61 26.58 -14.93
N LEU A 469 2.35 26.77 -15.37
CA LEU A 469 1.40 27.70 -14.72
C LEU A 469 0.13 26.93 -14.34
N GLY A 470 0.23 26.12 -13.29
CA GLY A 470 -0.89 25.31 -12.80
C GLY A 470 -0.62 24.28 -11.69
N GLU A 471 0.59 24.19 -11.12
CA GLU A 471 0.85 23.28 -9.98
C GLU A 471 0.79 23.96 -8.58
N ASP A 472 0.73 25.30 -8.50
CA ASP A 472 0.59 26.07 -7.24
C ASP A 472 -0.80 26.73 -7.08
N ALA A 473 -1.88 25.93 -7.11
CA ALA A 473 -3.24 26.41 -6.83
C ALA A 473 -4.18 25.30 -6.32
N ASN A 474 -3.79 24.62 -5.22
CA ASN A 474 -4.71 23.79 -4.42
C ASN A 474 -4.29 23.75 -2.93
N ALA A 475 -3.68 24.83 -2.45
CA ALA A 475 -3.40 25.07 -1.04
C ALA A 475 -3.97 26.44 -0.66
N ALA A 476 -5.13 26.42 0.01
CA ALA A 476 -5.82 27.55 0.62
C ALA A 476 -6.07 28.80 -0.27
N ASP A 477 -7.28 28.87 -0.84
CA ASP A 477 -8.15 30.06 -0.73
C ASP A 477 -9.53 29.72 -1.32
N GLU A 478 -10.55 29.57 -0.47
CA GLU A 478 -11.92 29.85 -0.89
C GLU A 478 -12.16 31.34 -0.63
N ALA A 479 -12.58 32.06 -1.67
CA ALA A 479 -12.61 33.52 -1.66
C ALA A 479 -13.58 34.08 -0.60
N GLU A 480 -13.13 35.14 0.07
CA GLU A 480 -14.01 36.07 0.75
C GLU A 480 -14.90 36.78 -0.30
N ASP A 481 -16.22 36.56 -0.25
CA ASP A 481 -17.18 37.40 -0.98
C ASP A 481 -17.62 38.57 -0.08
N ASP A 482 -17.66 39.75 -0.71
CA ASP A 482 -17.58 41.08 -0.08
C ASP A 482 -18.78 41.47 0.81
N GLU A 483 -18.52 42.21 1.89
CA GLU A 483 -19.58 42.76 2.77
C GLU A 483 -20.25 43.99 2.13
N SER A 484 -21.59 44.04 2.13
CA SER A 484 -22.30 45.30 2.42
C SER A 484 -23.78 45.12 2.82
N PRO A 485 -24.35 46.07 3.60
CA PRO A 485 -25.19 45.65 4.73
C PRO A 485 -26.67 45.98 4.57
N CYS A 486 -27.53 45.22 5.27
CA CYS A 486 -28.91 45.62 5.56
C CYS A 486 -29.28 45.33 7.02
N LEU A 487 -29.46 46.40 7.80
CA LEU A 487 -30.16 46.38 9.09
C LEU A 487 -31.69 46.56 8.88
N PRO A 488 -32.52 46.19 9.87
CA PRO A 488 -33.87 45.65 9.62
C PRO A 488 -34.99 46.69 9.73
N ILE A 489 -36.25 46.31 9.39
CA ILE A 489 -37.49 46.58 10.16
C ILE A 489 -38.77 46.01 9.47
N PHE A 490 -39.55 45.21 10.23
CA PHE A 490 -41.02 44.97 10.24
C PHE A 490 -41.87 44.83 8.93
N GLY A 491 -42.82 43.88 8.90
CA GLY A 491 -44.12 44.11 8.24
C GLY A 491 -44.98 42.95 7.67
N ARG A 492 -45.64 42.17 8.55
CA ARG A 492 -46.98 41.53 8.42
C ARG A 492 -47.68 41.22 7.04
N GLN A 493 -48.36 40.05 7.05
CA GLN A 493 -49.54 39.58 6.26
C GLN A 493 -49.32 38.80 4.93
N GLY A 494 -49.94 37.62 4.84
CA GLY A 494 -50.19 36.84 3.60
C GLY A 494 -51.68 36.92 3.18
N PRO A 495 -52.34 35.88 2.60
CA PRO A 495 -51.86 34.53 2.23
C PRO A 495 -52.29 34.08 0.80
N SER A 496 -52.34 32.75 0.56
CA SER A 496 -52.75 32.00 -0.66
C SER A 496 -51.65 31.79 -1.72
N GLY A 497 -51.49 30.60 -2.34
CA GLY A 497 -52.12 29.30 -2.04
C GLY A 497 -51.74 28.20 -3.06
N VAL A 498 -51.99 26.93 -2.70
CA VAL A 498 -51.98 25.71 -3.55
C VAL A 498 -50.60 25.15 -3.99
N ALA A 499 -50.19 24.07 -3.31
CA ALA A 499 -49.37 22.95 -3.83
C ALA A 499 -50.33 21.84 -4.36
N PRO A 500 -49.94 20.70 -5.00
CA PRO A 500 -48.67 19.95 -4.91
C PRO A 500 -48.23 19.34 -6.29
N PRO A 501 -47.43 18.25 -6.39
CA PRO A 501 -46.51 17.60 -5.44
C PRO A 501 -45.03 17.59 -5.89
N VAL A 502 -44.18 17.04 -5.02
CA VAL A 502 -42.72 16.92 -5.18
C VAL A 502 -42.36 15.44 -5.37
N GLU A 503 -41.46 15.12 -6.31
CA GLU A 503 -40.65 13.90 -6.28
C GLU A 503 -39.26 14.27 -5.74
N HIS A 504 -38.85 13.61 -4.66
CA HIS A 504 -37.53 13.78 -4.02
C HIS A 504 -36.70 12.51 -4.24
N ASP A 505 -35.86 12.51 -5.28
CA ASP A 505 -34.71 11.60 -5.34
C ASP A 505 -33.51 12.28 -4.68
N LEU A 506 -33.30 11.98 -3.39
CA LEU A 506 -32.09 12.33 -2.66
C LEU A 506 -31.25 11.07 -2.46
N ALA A 507 -30.37 10.79 -3.43
CA ALA A 507 -29.31 9.81 -3.27
C ALA A 507 -28.23 10.40 -2.34
N SER A 508 -28.23 9.97 -1.08
CA SER A 508 -27.14 10.26 -0.15
C SER A 508 -25.90 9.43 -0.53
N HIS A 509 -24.86 10.09 -1.04
CA HIS A 509 -23.53 9.49 -1.14
C HIS A 509 -22.93 9.39 0.26
N ASP A 510 -22.67 8.16 0.71
CA ASP A 510 -22.04 7.86 1.99
C ASP A 510 -20.59 7.43 1.72
N ASP A 511 -19.67 8.40 1.69
CA ASP A 511 -18.23 8.17 1.47
C ASP A 511 -17.57 7.73 2.79
N THR A 512 -17.66 6.42 3.07
CA THR A 512 -16.80 5.75 4.06
C THR A 512 -15.75 4.90 3.35
N ASP A 513 -14.48 5.30 3.45
CA ASP A 513 -13.27 4.47 3.28
C ASP A 513 -12.01 5.36 3.40
N ALA A 514 -11.81 5.91 4.60
CA ALA A 514 -10.52 6.49 4.99
C ALA A 514 -9.81 5.51 5.92
N GLU A 515 -8.68 4.95 5.48
CA GLU A 515 -7.86 4.05 6.31
C GLU A 515 -7.12 4.82 7.43
N GLY A 516 -7.87 5.15 8.48
CA GLY A 516 -7.39 5.07 9.84
C GLY A 516 -7.98 3.82 10.46
N SER A 517 -7.15 2.92 10.99
CA SER A 517 -7.65 1.71 11.66
C SER A 517 -8.40 2.09 12.94
N THR A 518 -9.73 2.07 12.85
CA THR A 518 -10.62 2.04 14.02
C THR A 518 -11.42 0.74 13.97
N ASP A 519 -10.93 -0.28 14.67
CA ASP A 519 -11.71 -1.51 14.89
C ASP A 519 -13.04 -1.14 15.55
N SER A 520 -14.14 -1.61 14.96
CA SER A 520 -15.48 -1.36 15.47
C SER A 520 -15.74 -2.19 16.72
N MET A 521 -16.12 -1.49 17.78
CA MET A 521 -16.46 -2.05 19.10
C MET A 521 -17.62 -3.06 19.01
N LEU A 522 -17.31 -4.36 19.13
CA LEU A 522 -18.23 -5.37 19.66
C LEU A 522 -17.44 -6.33 20.56
N GLY A 523 -17.72 -6.30 21.86
CA GLY A 523 -17.10 -7.20 22.83
C GLY A 523 -17.62 -8.63 22.69
N PRO A 524 -16.87 -9.66 23.14
CA PRO A 524 -17.36 -11.03 23.17
C PRO A 524 -18.49 -11.18 24.19
N THR A 525 -19.64 -11.70 23.75
CA THR A 525 -20.62 -12.29 24.66
C THR A 525 -20.15 -13.70 25.01
N ASP A 526 -19.75 -13.93 26.26
CA ASP A 526 -19.50 -15.28 26.78
C ASP A 526 -20.81 -16.08 26.86
N PRO A 527 -20.85 -17.31 26.32
CA PRO A 527 -21.90 -18.28 26.61
C PRO A 527 -21.48 -19.21 27.75
N ASP A 528 -22.41 -19.44 28.69
CA ASP A 528 -22.52 -20.55 29.67
C ASP A 528 -22.76 -20.05 31.11
N TYR A 529 -24.04 -19.80 31.42
CA TYR A 529 -24.59 -20.14 32.73
C TYR A 529 -25.92 -20.86 32.52
N SER A 530 -26.08 -21.99 33.21
CA SER A 530 -27.16 -22.97 33.02
C SER A 530 -28.50 -22.49 33.58
N ASP A 531 -29.57 -22.66 32.79
CA ASP A 531 -30.94 -22.74 33.29
C ASP A 531 -31.11 -24.02 34.15
N ASP A 532 -31.63 -23.86 35.36
CA ASP A 532 -32.37 -24.86 36.14
C ASP A 532 -32.90 -24.17 37.42
N ASP A 533 -34.08 -23.54 37.36
CA ASP A 533 -35.21 -23.85 38.28
C ASP A 533 -36.45 -22.96 37.99
N GLU A 534 -37.63 -23.58 38.09
CA GLU A 534 -38.94 -22.95 37.89
C GLU A 534 -39.40 -22.18 39.15
N SER A 535 -40.02 -20.99 38.99
CA SER A 535 -41.26 -20.66 39.74
C SER A 535 -41.98 -19.40 39.24
N ASP A 536 -43.31 -19.50 39.21
CA ASP A 536 -44.26 -18.43 38.87
C ASP A 536 -44.18 -17.19 39.80
N GLY A 537 -44.49 -16.01 39.24
CA GLY A 537 -44.53 -14.77 40.03
C GLY A 537 -45.11 -13.55 39.31
N GLN A 538 -46.38 -13.57 38.93
CA GLN A 538 -47.07 -12.37 38.42
C GLN A 538 -47.22 -11.29 39.52
N SER A 539 -46.90 -10.02 39.22
CA SER A 539 -47.86 -8.89 39.16
C SER A 539 -47.33 -7.49 39.57
N GLN A 540 -48.00 -6.47 39.01
CA GLN A 540 -48.24 -5.11 39.53
C GLN A 540 -47.10 -4.06 39.66
N PHE A 541 -47.13 -3.11 38.72
CA PHE A 541 -47.35 -1.66 38.96
C PHE A 541 -47.05 -1.06 40.36
N LYS A 542 -46.08 -0.13 40.42
CA LYS A 542 -46.19 1.29 40.86
C LYS A 542 -44.79 1.96 40.78
N GLU A 543 -44.55 3.13 40.20
CA GLU A 543 -45.12 4.49 40.39
C GLU A 543 -44.36 5.32 41.47
N GLU A 544 -43.51 6.23 40.97
CA GLU A 544 -43.08 7.55 41.52
C GLU A 544 -42.17 7.71 42.75
N TYR A 545 -41.68 8.96 42.86
CA TYR A 545 -40.81 9.62 43.85
C TYR A 545 -39.30 9.30 43.77
N GLU A 546 -38.36 10.23 43.94
CA GLU A 546 -38.22 11.70 43.75
C GLU A 546 -36.80 12.04 44.28
N GLU A 547 -36.20 13.12 43.81
CA GLU A 547 -35.06 13.88 44.40
C GLU A 547 -33.86 13.14 45.05
N MET A 548 -32.70 13.17 44.36
CA MET A 548 -31.59 14.07 44.77
C MET A 548 -30.60 14.35 43.63
#